data_AF-A0A135LW86-F1
#
_entry.id   AF-A0A135LW86-F1
#
_cell.length_a   1.000
_cell.length_b   1.000
_cell.length_c   1.000
_cell.angle_alpha   90.00
_cell.angle_beta   90.00
_cell.angle_gamma   90.00
#
_symmetry.space_group_name_H-M   'P 1'
#
loop_
_entity.id
_entity.type
_entity.pdbx_description
1 polymer ?
#
loop_
_entity_poly.entity_id
_entity_poly.type
_entity_poly.pdbx_seq_one_letter_code
_entity_poly.pdbx_strand_id
1 'polypeptide(L)'
;MHSGLNEEQRVNLVRDFNNPASGIKVLIITYNIGSVCLNLHEACVLVILSTPGRSWDNEAQAFGRCLRASLQLAINARDPAIESLLLKLLRKLQVELDEFRKSDRARDLMKEKVAIDREYEEELDRFLALKDLQKRVA
;
A
#
# COMPACT_ATOMS: atom_id res chain seq x y z
N MET A 1 0.40 10.89 3.95
CA MET A 1 1.76 10.86 3.38
C MET A 1 1.67 10.57 1.87
N HIS A 2 2.18 11.50 1.05
CA HIS A 2 2.09 11.47 -0.42
C HIS A 2 3.38 12.02 -1.06
N SER A 3 3.50 11.91 -2.39
CA SER A 3 4.70 12.27 -3.17
C SER A 3 5.13 13.74 -3.06
N GLY A 4 4.22 14.64 -2.71
CA GLY A 4 4.48 16.07 -2.54
C GLY A 4 5.21 16.44 -1.25
N LEU A 5 5.36 15.51 -0.30
CA LEU A 5 6.15 15.73 0.92
C LEU A 5 7.64 15.54 0.63
N ASN A 6 8.47 16.41 1.19
CA ASN A 6 9.92 16.24 1.17
C ASN A 6 10.36 15.10 2.11
N GLU A 7 11.62 14.69 2.04
CA GLU A 7 12.13 13.56 2.82
C GLU A 7 12.04 13.79 4.33
N GLU A 8 12.40 14.98 4.80
CA GLU A 8 12.35 15.36 6.22
C GLU A 8 10.92 15.29 6.76
N GLN A 9 9.94 15.80 6.02
CA GLN A 9 8.51 15.73 6.37
C GLN A 9 8.03 14.28 6.46
N ARG A 10 8.48 13.40 5.55
CA ARG A 10 8.13 11.97 5.60
C ARG A 10 8.72 11.30 6.84
N VAL A 11 9.99 11.56 7.13
CA VAL A 11 10.68 11.01 8.31
C VAL A 11 10.00 11.47 9.60
N ASN A 12 9.67 12.77 9.71
CA ASN A 12 8.97 13.31 10.87
C ASN A 12 7.58 12.69 11.05
N LEU A 13 6.80 12.55 9.97
CA LEU A 13 5.49 11.89 10.01
C LEU A 13 5.56 10.44 10.48
N VAL A 14 6.55 9.68 9.99
CA VAL A 14 6.78 8.29 10.42
C VAL A 14 7.19 8.24 11.88
N ARG A 15 8.11 9.11 12.31
CA ARG A 15 8.55 9.19 13.70
C ARG A 15 7.40 9.53 14.63
N ASP A 16 6.58 10.51 14.25
CA ASP A 16 5.43 10.94 15.05
C ASP A 16 4.33 9.88 15.07
N PHE A 17 4.13 9.13 13.99
CA PHE A 17 3.23 7.98 13.99
C PHE A 17 3.74 6.83 14.87
N ASN A 18 5.05 6.57 14.85
CA ASN A 18 5.66 5.52 15.66
C ASN A 18 5.78 5.88 17.15
N ASN A 19 5.60 7.15 17.52
CA ASN A 19 5.68 7.59 18.90
C ASN A 19 4.35 7.32 19.64
N PRO A 20 4.30 6.46 20.67
CA PRO A 20 3.07 6.17 21.40
C PRO A 20 2.47 7.40 22.10
N ALA A 21 3.31 8.38 22.49
CA ALA A 21 2.88 9.64 23.09
C ALA A 21 2.29 10.64 22.08
N SER A 22 2.42 10.37 20.78
CA SER A 22 1.84 11.20 19.72
C SER A 22 0.32 11.05 19.65
N GLY A 23 -0.36 12.14 19.29
CA GLY A 23 -1.78 12.13 18.97
C GLY A 23 -2.11 11.46 17.63
N ILE A 24 -1.10 11.18 16.79
CA ILE A 24 -1.31 10.57 15.47
C ILE A 24 -1.53 9.07 15.65
N LYS A 25 -2.78 8.62 15.45
CA LYS A 25 -3.18 7.21 15.51
C LYS A 25 -3.47 6.58 14.15
N VAL A 26 -3.66 7.42 13.12
CA VAL A 26 -4.00 6.99 11.76
C VAL A 26 -3.02 7.66 10.80
N LEU A 27 -2.41 6.84 9.94
CA LEU A 27 -1.51 7.29 8.88
C LEU A 27 -2.06 6.86 7.53
N ILE A 28 -2.47 7.83 6.71
CA ILE A 28 -2.93 7.60 5.34
C ILE A 28 -1.73 7.68 4.40
N ILE A 29 -1.48 6.68 3.57
CA ILE A 29 -0.32 6.61 2.66
C ILE A 29 -0.78 6.32 1.24
N THR A 30 -0.31 7.08 0.26
CA THR A 30 -0.53 6.77 -1.16
C THR A 30 0.37 5.62 -1.61
N TYR A 31 -0.12 4.72 -2.47
CA TYR A 31 0.65 3.58 -3.01
C TYR A 31 2.07 3.94 -3.49
N ASN A 32 2.22 5.05 -4.21
CA ASN A 32 3.50 5.50 -4.77
C ASN A 32 4.56 5.88 -3.71
N ILE A 33 4.11 6.11 -2.47
CA ILE A 33 4.99 6.33 -1.30
C ILE A 33 5.13 5.03 -0.50
N GLY A 34 4.09 4.20 -0.45
CA GLY A 34 4.10 2.91 0.26
C GLY A 34 5.09 1.88 -0.33
N SER A 35 5.55 2.07 -1.57
CA SER A 35 6.62 1.30 -2.19
C SER A 35 8.02 1.67 -1.68
N VAL A 36 8.19 2.86 -1.09
CA VAL A 36 9.43 3.29 -0.45
C VAL A 36 9.45 2.71 0.97
N CYS A 37 10.52 1.99 1.36
CA CYS A 37 10.65 1.25 2.62
C CYS A 37 10.39 2.11 3.87
N LEU A 38 9.12 2.22 4.30
CA LEU A 38 8.72 2.87 5.54
C LEU A 38 8.69 1.83 6.65
N ASN A 39 9.45 2.07 7.72
CA ASN A 39 9.47 1.19 8.88
C ASN A 39 8.43 1.66 9.91
N LEU A 40 7.22 1.10 9.87
CA LEU A 40 6.11 1.42 10.79
C LEU A 40 6.07 0.48 12.00
N HIS A 41 7.25 0.03 12.44
CA HIS A 41 7.42 -1.01 13.45
C HIS A 41 6.68 -0.66 14.75
N GLU A 42 6.00 -1.65 15.34
CA GLU A 42 5.28 -1.60 16.62
C GLU A 42 4.06 -0.66 16.75
N ALA A 43 3.97 0.42 15.96
CA ALA A 43 2.84 1.36 16.05
C ALA A 43 1.66 1.02 15.11
N CYS A 44 1.90 0.25 14.06
CA CYS A 44 0.86 -0.12 13.11
C CYS A 44 0.26 -1.50 13.42
N VAL A 45 -0.98 -1.51 13.92
CA VAL A 45 -1.71 -2.75 14.25
C VAL A 45 -2.65 -3.20 13.13
N LEU A 46 -3.16 -2.26 12.33
CA LEU A 46 -4.15 -2.52 11.28
C LEU A 46 -3.84 -1.70 10.03
N VAL A 47 -3.99 -2.34 8.87
CA VAL A 47 -3.86 -1.70 7.57
C VAL A 47 -5.10 -1.95 6.73
N ILE A 48 -5.63 -0.86 6.18
CA ILE A 48 -6.81 -0.84 5.33
C ILE A 48 -6.39 -0.32 3.97
N LEU A 49 -6.65 -1.10 2.93
CA LEU A 49 -6.49 -0.66 1.55
C LEU A 49 -7.78 0.04 1.12
N SER A 50 -7.73 1.37 1.00
CA SER A 50 -8.91 2.17 0.63
C SER A 50 -9.25 2.07 -0.86
N THR A 51 -8.26 1.75 -1.70
CA THR A 51 -8.39 1.62 -3.16
C THR A 51 -7.49 0.49 -3.65
N PRO A 52 -7.85 -0.25 -4.71
CA PRO A 52 -6.92 -1.18 -5.35
C PRO A 52 -5.73 -0.43 -5.97
N GLY A 53 -4.56 -1.07 -5.98
CA GLY A 53 -3.34 -0.57 -6.59
C GLY A 53 -3.30 -0.83 -8.10
N ARG A 54 -2.56 0.02 -8.83
CA ARG A 54 -2.33 -0.10 -10.29
C ARG A 54 -1.75 -1.44 -10.72
N SER A 55 -1.07 -2.15 -9.82
CA SER A 55 -0.62 -3.53 -10.05
C SER A 55 -0.77 -4.36 -8.78
N TRP A 56 -0.98 -5.66 -8.96
CA TRP A 56 -0.98 -6.61 -7.85
C TRP A 56 0.37 -6.64 -7.13
N ASP A 57 1.47 -6.37 -7.84
CA ASP A 57 2.79 -6.27 -7.22
C ASP A 57 2.91 -5.04 -6.31
N ASN A 58 2.32 -3.90 -6.69
CA ASN A 58 2.26 -2.72 -5.82
C ASN A 58 1.40 -2.97 -4.58
N GLU A 59 0.30 -3.70 -4.72
CA GLU A 59 -0.52 -4.15 -3.58
C GLU A 59 0.23 -5.11 -2.68
N ALA A 60 0.88 -6.12 -3.24
CA ALA A 60 1.67 -7.10 -2.49
C ALA A 60 2.86 -6.46 -1.76
N GLN A 61 3.50 -5.45 -2.35
CA GLN A 61 4.56 -4.69 -1.69
C GLN A 61 4.00 -3.83 -0.55
N ALA A 62 2.92 -3.08 -0.76
CA ALA A 62 2.30 -2.28 0.29
C ALA A 62 1.80 -3.15 1.45
N PHE A 63 1.07 -4.23 1.12
CA PHE A 63 0.54 -5.20 2.08
C PHE A 63 1.66 -5.96 2.80
N GLY A 64 2.65 -6.46 2.07
CA GLY A 64 3.76 -7.24 2.63
C GLY A 64 4.70 -6.45 3.54
N ARG A 65 4.68 -5.11 3.50
CA ARG A 65 5.40 -4.25 4.48
C ARG A 65 4.62 -4.12 5.78
N CYS A 66 3.30 -4.01 5.67
CA CYS A 66 2.39 -3.93 6.81
C CYS A 66 2.28 -5.27 7.54
N LEU A 67 2.19 -6.36 6.79
CA LEU A 67 2.17 -7.73 7.31
C LEU A 67 3.46 -8.08 8.06
N ARG A 68 4.62 -7.58 7.60
CA ARG A 68 5.88 -7.73 8.33
C ARG A 68 5.85 -7.01 9.68
N ALA A 69 5.21 -5.85 9.79
CA ALA A 69 5.07 -5.17 11.09
C ALA A 69 4.20 -5.98 12.07
N SER A 70 3.08 -6.56 11.60
CA SER A 70 2.20 -7.41 12.43
C SER A 70 2.86 -8.75 12.80
N LEU A 71 3.60 -9.35 11.87
CA LEU A 71 4.32 -10.61 12.12
C LEU A 71 5.50 -10.40 13.07
N GLN A 72 6.24 -9.31 12.90
CA GLN A 72 7.35 -8.94 13.78
C GLN A 72 6.85 -8.60 15.19
N LEU A 73 5.68 -7.98 15.33
CA LEU A 73 5.00 -7.77 16.61
C LEU A 73 4.65 -9.10 17.31
N ALA A 74 4.12 -10.08 16.58
CA ALA A 74 3.81 -11.41 17.13
C ALA A 74 5.09 -12.17 17.54
N ILE A 75 6.14 -12.10 16.72
CA ILE A 75 7.45 -12.70 17.01
C ILE A 75 8.12 -12.00 18.20
N ASN A 76 8.08 -10.67 18.28
CA ASN A 76 8.65 -9.89 19.37
C ASN A 76 7.88 -10.07 20.69
N ALA A 77 6.55 -10.24 20.62
CA ALA A 77 5.72 -10.63 21.76
C ALA A 77 5.98 -12.08 22.23
N ARG A 78 6.79 -12.85 21.49
CA ARG A 78 7.09 -14.28 21.72
C ARG A 78 5.83 -15.11 21.96
N ASP A 79 4.74 -14.77 21.30
CA ASP A 79 3.47 -15.51 21.43
C ASP A 79 3.34 -16.52 20.27
N PRO A 80 3.62 -17.81 20.52
CA PRO A 80 3.59 -18.83 19.46
C PRO A 80 2.17 -19.09 18.95
N ALA A 81 1.14 -18.77 19.74
CA ALA A 81 -0.24 -18.95 19.34
C ALA A 81 -0.65 -17.88 18.32
N ILE A 82 -0.21 -16.64 18.51
CA ILE A 82 -0.46 -15.54 17.55
C ILE A 82 0.32 -15.78 16.26
N GLU A 83 1.58 -16.20 16.32
CA GLU A 83 2.36 -16.55 15.13
C GLU A 83 1.70 -17.68 14.32
N SER A 84 1.29 -18.75 15.00
CA SER A 84 0.62 -19.89 14.36
C SER A 84 -0.72 -19.48 13.72
N LEU A 85 -1.49 -18.62 14.40
CA LEU A 85 -2.76 -18.10 13.88
C LEU A 85 -2.54 -17.25 12.63
N LEU A 86 -1.57 -16.34 12.64
CA LEU A 86 -1.23 -15.50 11.49
C LEU A 86 -0.79 -16.35 10.30
N LEU A 87 0.08 -17.34 10.50
CA LEU A 87 0.51 -18.25 9.44
C LEU A 87 -0.66 -19.06 8.86
N LYS A 88 -1.60 -19.51 9.69
CA LYS A 88 -2.81 -20.22 9.23
C LYS A 88 -3.72 -19.30 8.41
N LEU A 89 -3.94 -18.07 8.87
CA LEU A 89 -4.74 -17.08 8.14
C LEU A 89 -4.10 -16.74 6.79
N LEU A 90 -2.78 -16.55 6.75
CA LEU A 90 -2.06 -16.27 5.51
C LEU A 90 -2.14 -17.42 4.51
N ARG A 91 -1.96 -18.67 4.96
CA ARG A 91 -2.13 -19.83 4.09
C ARG A 91 -3.55 -19.95 3.55
N LYS A 92 -4.55 -19.72 4.41
CA LYS A 92 -5.96 -19.79 4.00
C LYS A 92 -6.30 -18.71 2.96
N LEU A 93 -5.90 -17.47 3.23
CA LEU A 93 -6.05 -16.36 2.28
C LEU A 93 -5.35 -16.65 0.96
N GLN A 94 -4.15 -17.24 0.98
CA GLN A 94 -3.42 -17.56 -0.23
C GLN A 94 -4.15 -18.58 -1.11
N VAL A 95 -4.75 -19.62 -0.51
CA VAL A 95 -5.57 -20.58 -1.24
C VAL A 95 -6.80 -19.92 -1.86
N GLU A 96 -7.53 -19.13 -1.07
CA GLU A 96 -8.72 -18.40 -1.55
C GLU A 96 -8.37 -17.43 -2.69
N LEU A 97 -7.21 -16.77 -2.60
CA LEU A 97 -6.70 -15.87 -3.63
C LEU A 97 -6.33 -16.64 -4.92
N ASP A 98 -5.66 -17.78 -4.79
CA ASP A 98 -5.27 -18.63 -5.91
C ASP A 98 -6.49 -19.23 -6.63
N GLU A 99 -7.54 -19.59 -5.89
CA GLU A 99 -8.82 -20.01 -6.46
C GLU A 99 -9.53 -18.85 -7.15
N PHE A 100 -9.60 -17.69 -6.50
CA PHE A 100 -10.20 -16.50 -7.10
C PHE A 100 -9.51 -16.13 -8.42
N ARG A 101 -8.18 -16.21 -8.50
CA ARG A 101 -7.39 -15.95 -9.72
C ARG A 101 -7.76 -16.84 -10.90
N LYS A 102 -8.28 -18.04 -10.65
CA LYS A 102 -8.72 -18.96 -11.72
C LYS A 102 -10.12 -18.63 -12.23
N SER A 103 -10.90 -17.85 -11.48
CA SER A 103 -12.28 -17.50 -11.85
C SER A 103 -12.36 -16.59 -13.08
N ASP A 104 -13.46 -16.69 -13.83
CA ASP A 104 -13.78 -15.75 -14.91
C ASP A 104 -13.91 -14.33 -14.38
N ARG A 105 -14.49 -14.15 -13.18
CA ARG A 105 -14.64 -12.84 -12.53
C ARG A 105 -13.30 -12.14 -12.31
N ALA A 106 -12.27 -12.86 -11.87
CA ALA A 106 -10.94 -12.27 -11.72
C ALA A 106 -10.34 -11.84 -13.07
N ARG A 107 -10.59 -12.60 -14.14
CA ARG A 107 -10.16 -12.23 -15.49
C ARG A 107 -10.88 -10.99 -16.00
N ASP A 108 -12.17 -10.86 -15.73
CA ASP A 108 -12.95 -9.70 -16.13
C ASP A 108 -12.53 -8.43 -15.37
N LEU A 109 -12.31 -8.53 -14.06
CA LEU A 109 -11.77 -7.43 -13.26
C LEU A 109 -10.37 -7.01 -13.74
N MET A 110 -9.53 -7.96 -14.16
CA MET A 110 -8.21 -7.62 -14.72
C MET A 110 -8.32 -6.89 -16.06
N LYS A 111 -9.30 -7.22 -16.91
CA LYS A 111 -9.55 -6.49 -18.16
C LYS A 111 -10.07 -5.07 -17.90
N GLU A 112 -11.03 -4.94 -16.98
CA GLU A 112 -11.58 -3.64 -16.57
C GLU A 112 -10.48 -2.75 -16.01
N LYS A 113 -9.62 -3.32 -15.15
CA LYS A 113 -8.45 -2.63 -14.61
C LYS A 113 -7.52 -2.12 -15.72
N VAL A 114 -7.18 -2.95 -16.70
CA VAL A 114 -6.30 -2.55 -17.80
C VAL A 114 -6.91 -1.41 -18.63
N ALA A 115 -8.24 -1.41 -18.83
CA ALA A 115 -8.93 -0.33 -19.51
C ALA A 115 -8.86 0.98 -18.71
N ILE A 116 -9.11 0.92 -17.40
CA ILE A 116 -9.03 2.07 -16.50
C ILE A 116 -7.59 2.61 -16.42
N ASP A 117 -6.59 1.74 -16.31
CA ASP A 117 -5.18 2.14 -16.25
C ASP A 117 -4.77 2.87 -17.55
N ARG A 118 -5.25 2.40 -18.71
CA ARG A 118 -5.02 3.09 -20.00
C ARG A 118 -5.67 4.48 -20.04
N GLU A 119 -6.91 4.60 -19.58
CA GLU A 119 -7.62 5.88 -19.52
C GLU A 119 -6.85 6.89 -18.65
N TYR A 120 -6.35 6.45 -17.48
CA TYR A 120 -5.54 7.27 -16.61
C TYR A 120 -4.19 7.68 -17.23
N GLU A 121 -3.53 6.80 -17.99
CA GLU A 121 -2.30 7.14 -18.70
C GLU A 121 -2.54 8.20 -19.77
N GLU A 122 -3.60 8.05 -20.56
CA GLU A 122 -3.97 9.03 -21.59
C GLU A 122 -4.33 10.40 -20.99
N GLU A 123 -5.03 10.42 -19.85
CA GLU A 123 -5.38 11.65 -19.16
C GLU A 123 -4.14 12.32 -18.55
N LEU A 124 -3.24 11.53 -17.98
CA LEU A 124 -1.97 12.02 -17.44
C LEU A 124 -1.09 12.64 -18.54
N ASP A 125 -1.00 12.00 -19.70
CA ASP A 125 -0.24 12.53 -20.84
C ASP A 125 -0.81 13.85 -21.36
N ARG A 126 -2.14 13.96 -21.45
CA ARG A 126 -2.81 15.24 -21.80
C ARG A 126 -2.50 16.33 -20.79
N PHE A 127 -2.55 16.01 -19.50
CA PHE A 127 -2.25 16.96 -18.43
C PHE A 127 -0.79 17.44 -18.49
N LEU A 128 0.16 16.53 -18.70
CA LEU A 128 1.58 16.87 -18.83
C LEU A 128 1.85 17.74 -20.06
N ALA A 129 1.24 17.42 -21.20
CA ALA A 129 1.35 18.22 -22.43
C ALA A 129 0.83 19.65 -22.25
N LEU A 130 -0.31 19.83 -21.57
CA LEU A 130 -0.87 21.15 -21.25
C LEU A 130 0.06 21.96 -20.35
N LYS A 131 0.65 21.30 -19.34
CA LYS A 131 1.56 21.95 -18.38
C LYS A 131 2.86 22.40 -19.05
N ASP A 132 3.40 21.63 -19.98
CA ASP A 132 4.58 21.99 -20.76
C ASP A 132 4.29 23.16 -21.72
N LEU A 133 3.09 23.21 -22.30
CA LEU A 133 2.65 24.34 -23.12
C LEU A 133 2.54 25.63 -22.29
N GLN A 134 1.96 25.56 -21.08
CA GLN A 134 1.89 26.71 -20.16
C GLN A 134 3.27 27.20 -19.74
N LYS A 135 4.25 26.31 -19.55
CA LYS A 135 5.64 26.66 -19.25
C LYS A 135 6.39 27.34 -20.40
N ARG A 136 5.99 27.11 -21.66
CA ARG A 136 6.65 27.70 -22.84
C ARG A 136 6.10 29.07 -23.21
N VAL A 137 4.91 29.41 -22.71
CA VAL A 137 4.23 30.69 -23.00
C VAL A 137 4.45 31.72 -21.88
N ALA A 138 4.94 31.29 -20.70
CA ALA A 138 5.36 32.14 -19.60
C ALA A 138 6.85 32.47 -19.69
#